data_AF-A0A2J7R6I8-F1
#
_entry.id   AF-A0A2J7R6I8-F1
#
_cell.length_a   1.000
_cell.length_b   1.000
_cell.length_c   1.000
_cell.angle_alpha   90.00
_cell.angle_beta   90.00
_cell.angle_gamma   90.00
#
_symmetry.space_group_name_H-M   'P 1'
#
loop_
_entity.id
_entity.type
_entity.pdbx_description
1 polymer ?
#
loop_
_entity_poly.entity_id
_entity_poly.type
_entity_poly.pdbx_seq_one_letter_code
_entity_poly.pdbx_strand_id
1 'polypeptide(L)'
;MTYCDTISKVAPVPVDQFVQYSTSRSGLRFHRTLGSFSDSPHPGGVHFTLNLTAKYQRIWGFGGAFTDAAGINIESLSLQAKENLMRSYFSTDGIEFNFGRVPVAGSDFSTHTYTYDDVRGDTNFTQYNLTDEDFFYKIPLIKEAQELSERGLHLVACAWTAPPWMKTNGDYSGFGFLKSEYYQAWADYLVKFLDEYKKQGLEFWGISTGNEPINGIIPVNRFNSMGWTPWSQRQWIKDNFGPTLKKSHYTVKLLALEDQRFMLPWWINVLMSDKQVEEYIDGIAVHWYWDSLFPPSLLDRTHNNFPDKFILATEACVGDKPWEFDKVKLGSWSRGEWYMEDILQVLYLDIVAHILT
;
A
#
# COMPACT_ATOMS: atom_id res chain seq x y z
N MET A 1 -4.87 29.41 -2.51
CA MET A 1 -5.50 29.07 -3.82
C MET A 1 -6.97 28.76 -3.54
N THR A 2 -7.93 29.30 -4.29
CA THR A 2 -9.37 29.25 -3.92
C THR A 2 -10.22 28.30 -4.75
N TYR A 3 -9.63 27.50 -5.63
CA TYR A 3 -10.36 26.63 -6.55
C TYR A 3 -9.66 25.28 -6.71
N CYS A 4 -10.45 24.22 -6.74
CA CYS A 4 -10.09 22.87 -7.14
C CYS A 4 -11.33 22.23 -7.78
N ASP A 5 -11.16 21.39 -8.81
CA ASP A 5 -12.27 20.66 -9.41
C ASP A 5 -12.82 19.58 -8.46
N THR A 6 -14.10 19.28 -8.59
CA THR A 6 -14.81 18.30 -7.76
C THR A 6 -15.61 17.34 -8.64
N ILE A 7 -15.86 16.15 -8.12
CA ILE A 7 -16.64 15.11 -8.78
C ILE A 7 -17.95 14.95 -8.01
N SER A 8 -19.08 15.12 -8.71
CA SER A 8 -20.38 14.91 -8.05
C SER A 8 -20.62 13.42 -7.76
N LYS A 9 -21.03 13.12 -6.52
CA LYS A 9 -21.46 11.78 -6.08
C LYS A 9 -22.49 11.21 -7.05
N VAL A 10 -22.35 9.93 -7.40
CA VAL A 10 -23.27 9.25 -8.30
C VAL A 10 -24.60 9.03 -7.59
N ALA A 11 -25.61 9.82 -7.95
CA ALA A 11 -26.99 9.59 -7.50
C ALA A 11 -27.61 8.39 -8.25
N PRO A 12 -28.50 7.59 -7.61
CA PRO A 12 -29.27 6.57 -8.30
C PRO A 12 -30.02 7.15 -9.51
N VAL A 13 -29.99 6.44 -10.63
CA VAL A 13 -30.72 6.76 -11.86
C VAL A 13 -31.87 5.76 -12.09
N PRO A 14 -32.88 6.10 -12.91
CA PRO A 14 -33.91 5.15 -13.33
C PRO A 14 -33.34 3.85 -13.92
N VAL A 15 -34.12 2.76 -13.85
CA VAL A 15 -33.68 1.38 -14.20
C VAL A 15 -33.20 1.25 -15.66
N ASP A 16 -33.73 2.07 -16.56
CA ASP A 16 -33.42 2.11 -17.99
C ASP A 16 -32.31 3.12 -18.34
N GLN A 17 -31.65 3.71 -17.34
CA GLN A 17 -30.62 4.72 -17.52
C GLN A 17 -29.27 4.31 -16.93
N PHE A 18 -28.21 4.93 -17.44
CA PHE A 18 -26.86 4.81 -16.90
C PHE A 18 -26.19 6.18 -16.82
N VAL A 19 -25.23 6.29 -15.89
CA VAL A 19 -24.30 7.41 -15.79
C VAL A 19 -22.98 6.99 -16.41
N GLN A 20 -22.42 7.84 -17.27
CA GLN A 20 -21.09 7.65 -17.84
C GLN A 20 -20.17 8.77 -17.40
N TYR A 21 -18.98 8.42 -16.92
CA TYR A 21 -17.89 9.35 -16.67
C TYR A 21 -16.81 9.14 -17.73
N SER A 22 -16.37 10.21 -18.37
CA SER A 22 -15.37 10.16 -19.43
C SER A 22 -14.16 11.04 -19.11
N THR A 23 -12.97 10.49 -19.26
CA THR A 23 -11.70 11.21 -19.17
C THR A 23 -10.94 10.98 -20.48
N SER A 24 -10.31 12.01 -21.04
CA SER A 24 -9.61 11.90 -22.33
C SER A 24 -8.29 12.67 -22.37
N ARG A 25 -7.39 12.20 -23.25
CA ARG A 25 -6.15 12.91 -23.59
C ARG A 25 -6.41 14.33 -24.10
N SER A 26 -7.55 14.53 -24.77
CA SER A 26 -7.96 15.83 -25.31
C SER A 26 -8.47 16.82 -24.25
N GLY A 27 -8.68 16.39 -23.00
CA GLY A 27 -8.94 17.31 -21.88
C GLY A 27 -10.18 17.03 -21.05
N LEU A 28 -10.99 16.01 -21.35
CA LEU A 28 -12.10 15.64 -20.45
C LEU A 28 -11.54 15.11 -19.13
N ARG A 29 -12.14 15.50 -18.00
CA ARG A 29 -11.81 15.07 -16.64
C ARG A 29 -13.10 14.70 -15.94
N PHE A 30 -13.33 13.40 -15.72
CA PHE A 30 -14.57 12.87 -15.12
C PHE A 30 -15.84 13.53 -15.68
N HIS A 31 -15.88 13.75 -17.00
CA HIS A 31 -17.00 14.41 -17.64
C HIS A 31 -18.22 13.50 -17.58
N ARG A 32 -19.27 13.96 -16.88
CA ARG A 32 -20.47 13.18 -16.60
C ARG A 32 -21.52 13.36 -17.69
N THR A 33 -22.01 12.25 -18.24
CA THR A 33 -23.17 12.20 -19.14
C THR A 33 -24.20 11.18 -18.65
N LEU A 34 -25.43 11.31 -19.14
CA LEU A 34 -26.53 10.36 -18.91
C LEU A 34 -26.86 9.68 -20.24
N GLY A 35 -27.12 8.38 -20.18
CA GLY A 35 -27.58 7.58 -21.32
C GLY A 35 -28.71 6.65 -20.92
N SER A 36 -29.30 5.99 -21.92
CA SER A 36 -30.40 5.03 -21.76
C SER A 36 -30.04 3.69 -22.37
N PHE A 37 -30.46 2.61 -21.73
CA PHE A 37 -30.38 1.27 -22.28
C PHE A 37 -31.40 1.10 -23.41
N SER A 38 -31.04 0.28 -24.41
CA SER A 38 -31.89 -0.09 -25.54
C SER A 38 -32.09 -1.60 -25.53
N ASP A 39 -33.33 -2.05 -25.74
CA ASP A 39 -33.66 -3.47 -25.89
C ASP A 39 -33.15 -4.07 -27.20
N SER A 40 -32.80 -3.22 -28.17
CA SER A 40 -32.25 -3.64 -29.46
C SER A 40 -30.72 -3.49 -29.46
N PRO A 41 -29.94 -4.58 -29.60
CA PRO A 41 -28.50 -4.48 -29.75
C PRO A 41 -28.15 -3.80 -31.06
N HIS A 42 -27.19 -2.87 -31.02
CA HIS A 42 -26.69 -2.23 -32.24
C HIS A 42 -26.00 -3.28 -33.14
N PRO A 43 -26.43 -3.41 -34.42
CA PRO A 43 -25.79 -4.36 -35.33
C PRO A 43 -24.37 -3.87 -35.70
N GLY A 44 -23.38 -4.74 -35.53
CA GLY A 44 -22.01 -4.52 -36.03
C GLY A 44 -21.01 -3.89 -35.06
N GLY A 45 -21.18 -4.03 -33.74
CA GLY A 45 -20.28 -3.48 -32.71
C GLY A 45 -19.56 -4.54 -31.85
N VAL A 46 -18.70 -4.07 -30.93
CA VAL A 46 -18.14 -4.90 -29.86
C VAL A 46 -19.18 -5.01 -28.74
N HIS A 47 -19.47 -6.24 -28.31
CA HIS A 47 -20.45 -6.51 -27.28
C HIS A 47 -19.77 -7.01 -26.01
N PHE A 48 -20.01 -6.33 -24.88
CA PHE A 48 -19.62 -6.79 -23.55
C PHE A 48 -20.87 -7.35 -22.84
N THR A 49 -20.80 -8.60 -22.39
CA THR A 49 -21.92 -9.26 -21.69
C THR A 49 -21.56 -9.44 -20.22
N LEU A 50 -22.39 -8.93 -19.32
CA LEU A 50 -22.20 -9.08 -17.88
C LEU A 50 -22.87 -10.36 -17.37
N ASN A 51 -22.09 -11.28 -16.80
CA ASN A 51 -22.63 -12.46 -16.13
C ASN A 51 -22.77 -12.21 -14.62
N LEU A 52 -24.00 -11.97 -14.17
CA LEU A 52 -24.29 -11.68 -12.76
C LEU A 52 -24.21 -12.91 -11.82
N THR A 53 -24.07 -14.12 -12.37
CA THR A 53 -23.96 -15.36 -11.56
C THR A 53 -22.52 -15.73 -11.22
N ALA A 54 -21.54 -15.26 -12.01
CA ALA A 54 -20.13 -15.41 -11.73
C ALA A 54 -19.69 -14.35 -10.71
N LYS A 55 -19.22 -14.79 -9.54
CA LYS A 55 -18.71 -13.93 -8.48
C LYS A 55 -17.22 -14.19 -8.28
N TYR A 56 -16.49 -13.12 -8.00
CA TYR A 56 -15.04 -13.12 -7.78
C TYR A 56 -14.74 -12.49 -6.42
N GLN A 57 -13.55 -11.92 -6.26
CA GLN A 57 -13.11 -11.28 -5.03
C GLN A 57 -13.98 -10.08 -4.63
N ARG A 58 -13.95 -9.76 -3.34
CA ARG A 58 -14.45 -8.49 -2.81
C ARG A 58 -13.36 -7.42 -2.92
N ILE A 59 -13.69 -6.28 -3.49
CA ILE A 59 -12.81 -5.11 -3.50
C ILE A 59 -12.96 -4.37 -2.15
N TRP A 60 -11.86 -4.21 -1.43
CA TRP A 60 -11.76 -3.43 -0.20
C TRP A 60 -11.60 -1.95 -0.47
N GLY A 61 -10.84 -1.55 -1.50
CA GLY A 61 -10.60 -0.12 -1.70
C GLY A 61 -9.42 0.29 -2.57
N PHE A 62 -9.20 1.59 -2.56
CA PHE A 62 -8.11 2.27 -3.27
C PHE A 62 -7.52 3.36 -2.36
N GLY A 63 -6.24 3.67 -2.53
CA GLY A 63 -5.56 4.55 -1.59
C GLY A 63 -4.24 5.11 -2.05
N GLY A 64 -3.60 5.82 -1.11
CA GLY A 64 -2.29 6.42 -1.26
C GLY A 64 -1.36 6.11 -0.08
N ALA A 65 -0.10 6.53 -0.14
CA ALA A 65 0.85 6.45 0.97
C ALA A 65 1.00 7.80 1.71
N PHE A 66 0.97 7.75 3.04
CA PHE A 66 1.30 8.86 3.94
C PHE A 66 2.81 8.85 4.25
N THR A 67 3.63 9.10 3.23
CA THR A 67 5.09 9.24 3.40
C THR A 67 5.46 10.60 4.02
N ASP A 68 6.67 10.71 4.57
CA ASP A 68 7.18 11.98 5.08
C ASP A 68 7.18 13.04 3.96
N ALA A 69 7.63 12.67 2.76
CA ALA A 69 7.61 13.57 1.60
C ALA A 69 6.19 14.02 1.24
N ALA A 70 5.20 13.12 1.22
CA ALA A 70 3.81 13.50 0.97
C ALA A 70 3.35 14.53 2.01
N GLY A 71 3.57 14.25 3.29
CA GLY A 71 3.13 15.15 4.35
C GLY A 71 3.85 16.49 4.38
N ILE A 72 5.18 16.53 4.13
CA ILE A 72 5.94 17.78 3.99
C ILE A 72 5.37 18.64 2.84
N ASN A 73 5.06 18.03 1.69
CA ASN A 73 4.52 18.77 0.55
C ASN A 73 3.11 19.28 0.84
N ILE A 74 2.25 18.47 1.47
CA ILE A 74 0.87 18.86 1.80
C ILE A 74 0.85 19.99 2.83
N GLU A 75 1.64 19.89 3.91
CA GLU A 75 1.71 20.93 4.95
C GLU A 75 2.40 22.22 4.47
N SER A 76 3.17 22.17 3.37
CA SER A 76 3.75 23.37 2.77
C SER A 76 2.73 24.27 2.04
N LEU A 77 1.51 23.77 1.81
CA LEU A 77 0.45 24.48 1.12
C LEU A 77 -0.23 25.51 2.05
N SER A 78 -0.86 26.53 1.46
CA SER A 78 -1.83 27.35 2.20
C SER A 78 -2.98 26.48 2.71
N LEU A 79 -3.57 26.80 3.87
CA LEU A 79 -4.69 26.05 4.47
C LEU A 79 -5.77 25.65 3.45
N GLN A 80 -6.27 26.60 2.64
CA GLN A 80 -7.32 26.30 1.65
C GLN A 80 -6.87 25.34 0.54
N ALA A 81 -5.59 25.36 0.18
CA ALA A 81 -5.06 24.46 -0.84
C ALA A 81 -4.84 23.05 -0.28
N LYS A 82 -4.39 22.94 0.98
CA LYS A 82 -4.33 21.68 1.71
C LYS A 82 -5.73 21.05 1.85
N GLU A 83 -6.72 21.81 2.31
CA GLU A 83 -8.10 21.35 2.44
C GLU A 83 -8.65 20.85 1.11
N ASN A 84 -8.47 21.60 0.02
CA ASN A 84 -8.89 21.19 -1.31
C ASN A 84 -8.22 19.87 -1.74
N LEU A 85 -6.91 19.73 -1.54
CA LEU A 85 -6.17 18.53 -1.91
C LEU A 85 -6.63 17.31 -1.10
N MET A 86 -6.81 17.45 0.21
CA MET A 86 -7.29 16.37 1.08
C MET A 86 -8.71 15.96 0.69
N ARG A 87 -9.58 16.92 0.34
CA ARG A 87 -10.92 16.64 -0.20
C ARG A 87 -10.86 15.90 -1.53
N SER A 88 -10.00 16.32 -2.46
CA SER A 88 -9.85 15.64 -3.75
C SER A 88 -9.60 14.14 -3.61
N TYR A 89 -8.85 13.71 -2.60
CA TYR A 89 -8.59 12.31 -2.33
C TYR A 89 -9.67 11.63 -1.49
N PHE A 90 -10.06 12.20 -0.35
CA PHE A 90 -10.77 11.44 0.69
C PHE A 90 -12.26 11.75 0.82
N SER A 91 -12.74 12.91 0.35
CA SER A 91 -14.15 13.29 0.52
C SER A 91 -15.06 12.81 -0.62
N THR A 92 -16.38 12.89 -0.38
CA THR A 92 -17.44 12.47 -1.31
C THR A 92 -17.52 13.28 -2.61
N ASP A 93 -16.90 14.45 -2.63
CA ASP A 93 -16.77 15.31 -3.81
C ASP A 93 -15.39 15.17 -4.49
N GLY A 94 -14.60 14.20 -4.05
CA GLY A 94 -13.34 13.75 -4.65
C GLY A 94 -13.43 12.32 -5.19
N ILE A 95 -12.35 11.55 -5.03
CA ILE A 95 -12.26 10.15 -5.48
C ILE A 95 -12.46 9.11 -4.36
N GLU A 96 -12.83 9.54 -3.16
CA GLU A 96 -13.21 8.69 -2.00
C GLU A 96 -12.20 7.59 -1.64
N PHE A 97 -10.90 7.90 -1.60
CA PHE A 97 -9.87 6.99 -1.09
C PHE A 97 -10.22 6.48 0.31
N ASN A 98 -10.01 5.18 0.51
CA ASN A 98 -10.31 4.50 1.77
C ASN A 98 -9.18 3.55 2.22
N PHE A 99 -8.01 3.62 1.58
CA PHE A 99 -6.76 3.01 2.06
C PHE A 99 -5.66 4.06 2.26
N GLY A 100 -4.83 3.84 3.27
CA GLY A 100 -3.65 4.64 3.57
C GLY A 100 -2.48 3.77 3.97
N ARG A 101 -1.41 3.73 3.18
CA ARG A 101 -0.16 3.06 3.59
C ARG A 101 0.70 4.02 4.41
N VAL A 102 1.18 3.56 5.55
CA VAL A 102 1.95 4.38 6.49
C VAL A 102 3.32 3.73 6.72
N PRO A 103 4.41 4.39 6.30
CA PRO A 103 5.75 3.96 6.66
C PRO A 103 5.92 3.91 8.18
N VAL A 104 6.51 2.83 8.69
CA VAL A 104 6.98 2.75 10.07
C VAL A 104 8.38 3.36 10.08
N ALA A 105 8.50 4.56 10.63
CA ALA A 105 9.66 5.44 10.57
C ALA A 105 10.05 5.84 9.13
N GLY A 106 11.35 6.05 8.87
CA GLY A 106 11.84 6.59 7.62
C GLY A 106 11.82 5.61 6.44
N SER A 107 11.63 6.17 5.24
CA SER A 107 11.64 5.50 3.93
C SER A 107 12.63 6.19 2.99
N ASP A 108 12.68 5.77 1.73
CA ASP A 108 13.34 6.53 0.66
C ASP A 108 12.66 7.87 0.35
N PHE A 109 11.37 8.01 0.70
CA PHE A 109 10.61 9.28 0.66
C PHE A 109 10.67 10.05 1.99
N SER A 110 11.82 9.97 2.68
CA SER A 110 12.12 10.74 3.88
C SER A 110 13.35 11.63 3.65
N THR A 111 13.45 12.74 4.38
CA THR A 111 14.58 13.69 4.24
C THR A 111 15.88 13.17 4.84
N HIS A 112 15.80 12.16 5.71
CA HIS A 112 16.91 11.50 6.35
C HIS A 112 16.52 10.08 6.79
N THR A 113 17.50 9.26 7.13
CA THR A 113 17.31 7.90 7.66
C THR A 113 17.08 7.97 9.17
N TYR A 114 16.00 7.36 9.67
CA TYR A 114 15.73 7.25 11.11
C TYR A 114 14.93 5.99 11.40
N THR A 115 15.03 5.49 12.63
CA THR A 115 14.01 4.61 13.21
C THR A 115 13.45 5.22 14.50
N TYR A 116 12.44 4.57 15.06
CA TYR A 116 11.91 4.96 16.38
C TYR A 116 12.80 4.59 17.55
N ASP A 117 13.85 3.78 17.38
CA ASP A 117 14.74 3.38 18.47
C ASP A 117 16.19 3.18 18.00
N ASP A 118 16.90 4.29 17.76
CA ASP A 118 18.28 4.27 17.30
C ASP A 118 19.32 4.17 18.44
N VAL A 119 18.87 4.05 19.70
CA VAL A 119 19.76 3.84 20.85
C VAL A 119 20.24 2.40 20.90
N ARG A 120 21.54 2.21 20.70
CA ARG A 120 22.15 0.88 20.62
C ARG A 120 21.85 0.01 21.84
N GLY A 121 21.21 -1.13 21.60
CA GLY A 121 21.00 -2.17 22.61
C GLY A 121 19.75 -1.97 23.47
N ASP A 122 18.88 -1.01 23.14
CA ASP A 122 17.62 -0.77 23.85
C ASP A 122 16.52 -1.80 23.50
N THR A 123 16.79 -3.07 23.76
CA THR A 123 15.83 -4.16 23.52
C THR A 123 14.56 -4.09 24.37
N ASN A 124 14.52 -3.20 25.37
CA ASN A 124 13.34 -2.93 26.19
C ASN A 124 12.54 -1.71 25.72
N PHE A 125 12.96 -1.04 24.64
CA PHE A 125 12.29 0.11 24.04
C PHE A 125 11.99 1.25 25.03
N THR A 126 12.94 1.53 25.91
CA THR A 126 12.86 2.65 26.87
C THR A 126 13.07 4.02 26.23
N GLN A 127 13.69 4.05 25.05
CA GLN A 127 13.99 5.23 24.23
C GLN A 127 13.18 5.27 22.94
N TYR A 128 12.32 4.27 22.71
CA TYR A 128 11.46 4.25 21.54
C TYR A 128 10.52 5.46 21.56
N ASN A 129 10.55 6.26 20.50
CA ASN A 129 9.67 7.40 20.35
C ASN A 129 9.28 7.64 18.88
N LEU A 130 8.04 8.07 18.67
CA LEU A 130 7.64 8.64 17.39
C LEU A 130 8.40 9.96 17.15
N THR A 131 8.60 10.33 15.89
CA THR A 131 9.38 11.52 15.53
C THR A 131 8.50 12.68 15.10
N ASP A 132 9.12 13.83 14.86
CA ASP A 132 8.45 15.03 14.35
C ASP A 132 7.71 14.73 13.03
N GLU A 133 8.23 13.83 12.20
CA GLU A 133 7.57 13.39 10.97
C GLU A 133 6.20 12.74 11.24
N ASP A 134 6.08 11.95 12.29
CA ASP A 134 4.78 11.38 12.67
C ASP A 134 3.84 12.47 13.19
N PHE A 135 4.32 13.30 14.11
CA PHE A 135 3.48 14.26 14.83
C PHE A 135 3.05 15.45 13.99
N PHE A 136 3.89 15.93 13.07
CA PHE A 136 3.61 17.11 12.26
C PHE A 136 3.09 16.78 10.87
N TYR A 137 3.37 15.59 10.34
CA TYR A 137 2.96 15.23 8.98
C TYR A 137 1.98 14.06 8.95
N LYS A 138 2.39 12.87 9.40
CA LYS A 138 1.60 11.65 9.14
C LYS A 138 0.31 11.59 9.95
N ILE A 139 0.40 11.72 11.28
CA ILE A 139 -0.75 11.59 12.18
C ILE A 139 -1.83 12.64 11.90
N PRO A 140 -1.51 13.95 11.76
CA PRO A 140 -2.53 14.96 11.48
C PRO A 140 -3.25 14.72 10.15
N LEU A 141 -2.52 14.38 9.09
CA LEU A 141 -3.09 14.13 7.76
C LEU A 141 -3.94 12.85 7.72
N ILE A 142 -3.54 11.79 8.43
CA ILE A 142 -4.35 10.59 8.56
C ILE A 142 -5.67 10.89 9.27
N LYS A 143 -5.65 11.70 10.34
CA LYS A 143 -6.88 12.10 11.06
C LYS A 143 -7.81 12.92 10.18
N GLU A 144 -7.27 13.88 9.43
CA GLU A 144 -8.04 14.67 8.47
C GLU A 144 -8.66 13.76 7.38
N ALA A 145 -7.91 12.80 6.86
CA ALA A 145 -8.43 11.81 5.92
C ALA A 145 -9.55 10.93 6.53
N GLN A 146 -9.44 10.53 7.80
CA GLN A 146 -10.48 9.79 8.52
C GLN A 146 -11.76 10.61 8.70
N GLU A 147 -11.65 11.91 8.98
CA GLU A 147 -12.79 12.81 9.13
C GLU A 147 -13.50 13.06 7.79
N LEU A 148 -12.75 13.14 6.69
CA LEU A 148 -13.31 13.37 5.35
C LEU A 148 -13.95 12.13 4.73
N SER A 149 -13.49 10.93 5.09
CA SER A 149 -13.93 9.69 4.46
C SER A 149 -15.25 9.15 5.05
N GLU A 150 -16.33 9.19 4.27
CA GLU A 150 -17.60 8.53 4.63
C GLU A 150 -17.50 6.99 4.64
N ARG A 151 -16.48 6.41 3.98
CA ARG A 151 -16.27 4.96 3.87
C ARG A 151 -15.40 4.40 5.00
N GLY A 152 -14.85 5.26 5.85
CA GLY A 152 -13.75 4.93 6.75
C GLY A 152 -12.41 4.81 6.02
N LEU A 153 -11.33 4.67 6.78
CA LEU A 153 -9.97 4.58 6.27
C LEU A 153 -9.27 3.33 6.81
N HIS A 154 -8.82 2.46 5.93
CA HIS A 154 -8.01 1.29 6.26
C HIS A 154 -6.52 1.65 6.18
N LEU A 155 -5.84 1.59 7.32
CA LEU A 155 -4.40 1.86 7.38
C LEU A 155 -3.57 0.57 7.26
N VAL A 156 -2.52 0.62 6.45
CA VAL A 156 -1.54 -0.48 6.29
C VAL A 156 -0.16 0.01 6.73
N ALA A 157 0.42 -0.61 7.74
CA ALA A 157 1.76 -0.28 8.23
C ALA A 157 2.83 -1.11 7.50
N CYS A 158 3.92 -0.46 7.09
CA CYS A 158 5.07 -1.15 6.50
C CYS A 158 6.39 -0.51 6.93
N ALA A 159 7.34 -1.31 7.44
CA ALA A 159 8.66 -0.84 7.84
C ALA A 159 9.71 -1.08 6.75
N TRP A 160 10.55 -0.09 6.45
CA TRP A 160 11.65 -0.24 5.49
C TRP A 160 12.88 -0.91 6.10
N THR A 161 13.15 -0.65 7.38
CA THR A 161 14.33 -1.20 8.07
C THR A 161 14.12 -1.28 9.57
N ALA A 162 14.79 -2.24 10.20
CA ALA A 162 15.03 -2.22 11.65
C ALA A 162 16.12 -1.20 12.03
N PRO A 163 16.24 -0.82 13.32
CA PRO A 163 17.35 -0.01 13.82
C PRO A 163 18.71 -0.59 13.41
N PRO A 164 19.71 0.25 13.06
CA PRO A 164 21.02 -0.23 12.58
C PRO A 164 21.70 -1.22 13.52
N TRP A 165 21.57 -1.02 14.83
CA TRP A 165 22.18 -1.90 15.83
C TRP A 165 21.62 -3.33 15.80
N MET A 166 20.38 -3.53 15.31
CA MET A 166 19.76 -4.84 15.12
C MET A 166 20.23 -5.57 13.85
N LYS A 167 20.92 -4.88 12.93
CA LYS A 167 21.25 -5.39 11.59
C LYS A 167 22.69 -5.88 11.47
N THR A 168 22.92 -6.86 10.60
CA THR A 168 24.25 -7.47 10.38
C THR A 168 25.28 -6.48 9.84
N ASN A 169 24.84 -5.47 9.08
CA ASN A 169 25.70 -4.43 8.51
C ASN A 169 25.83 -3.18 9.39
N GLY A 170 25.01 -3.03 10.43
CA GLY A 170 25.07 -1.86 11.30
C GLY A 170 24.61 -0.55 10.65
N ASP A 171 23.79 -0.61 9.59
CA ASP A 171 23.41 0.55 8.75
C ASP A 171 21.93 0.47 8.35
N TYR A 172 21.29 1.61 8.04
CA TYR A 172 19.90 1.69 7.58
C TYR A 172 19.71 1.11 6.19
N SER A 173 20.74 1.13 5.34
CA SER A 173 20.68 0.72 3.93
C SER A 173 21.73 -0.32 3.57
N GLY A 174 21.59 -0.94 2.39
CA GLY A 174 22.58 -1.83 1.83
C GLY A 174 22.37 -3.31 2.20
N PHE A 175 23.35 -4.14 1.83
CA PHE A 175 23.28 -5.58 2.07
C PHE A 175 23.31 -5.87 3.57
N GLY A 176 22.19 -6.30 4.13
CA GLY A 176 22.07 -6.45 5.57
C GLY A 176 20.76 -7.11 5.98
N PHE A 177 20.85 -8.03 6.92
CA PHE A 177 19.72 -8.78 7.47
C PHE A 177 19.52 -8.41 8.94
N LEU A 178 18.35 -8.73 9.47
CA LEU A 178 18.14 -8.73 10.91
C LEU A 178 19.01 -9.81 11.55
N LYS A 179 19.74 -9.50 12.63
CA LYS A 179 20.47 -10.52 13.40
C LYS A 179 19.48 -11.37 14.19
N SER A 180 19.72 -12.68 14.26
CA SER A 180 18.81 -13.64 14.90
C SER A 180 18.49 -13.32 16.35
N GLU A 181 19.45 -12.76 17.11
CA GLU A 181 19.25 -12.37 18.50
C GLU A 181 18.24 -11.24 18.70
N TYR A 182 17.89 -10.49 17.63
CA TYR A 182 16.91 -9.39 17.68
C TYR A 182 15.58 -9.72 17.02
N TYR A 183 15.32 -10.99 16.67
CA TYR A 183 14.07 -11.39 16.03
C TYR A 183 12.83 -11.07 16.88
N GLN A 184 12.91 -11.34 18.18
CA GLN A 184 11.83 -11.00 19.11
C GLN A 184 11.69 -9.48 19.27
N ALA A 185 12.81 -8.78 19.48
CA ALA A 185 12.80 -7.32 19.62
C ALA A 185 12.18 -6.65 18.38
N TRP A 186 12.47 -7.13 17.16
CA TRP A 186 11.87 -6.57 15.96
C TRP A 186 10.36 -6.80 15.87
N ALA A 187 9.85 -7.97 16.32
CA ALA A 187 8.41 -8.19 16.41
C ALA A 187 7.74 -7.24 17.42
N ASP A 188 8.38 -7.04 18.57
CA ASP A 188 7.90 -6.17 19.64
C ASP A 188 7.95 -4.69 19.23
N TYR A 189 8.96 -4.29 18.44
CA TYR A 189 9.08 -2.96 17.85
C TYR A 189 7.87 -2.63 16.96
N LEU A 190 7.45 -3.57 16.11
CA LEU A 190 6.30 -3.40 15.22
C LEU A 190 4.97 -3.34 15.99
N VAL A 191 4.82 -4.10 17.08
CA VAL A 191 3.64 -3.97 17.95
C VAL A 191 3.67 -2.66 18.73
N LYS A 192 4.84 -2.21 19.19
CA LYS A 192 4.98 -0.92 19.86
C LYS A 192 4.61 0.24 18.94
N PHE A 193 4.88 0.16 17.64
CA PHE A 193 4.36 1.12 16.67
C PHE A 193 2.82 1.19 16.69
N LEU A 194 2.15 0.03 16.69
CA LEU A 194 0.69 -0.02 16.79
C LEU A 194 0.19 0.56 18.12
N ASP A 195 0.92 0.34 19.22
CA ASP A 195 0.61 0.93 20.53
C ASP A 195 0.71 2.46 20.49
N GLU A 196 1.80 3.00 19.94
CA GLU A 196 2.01 4.46 19.91
C GLU A 196 0.99 5.16 18.99
N TYR A 197 0.66 4.60 17.82
CA TYR A 197 -0.38 5.16 16.95
C TYR A 197 -1.79 5.02 17.55
N LYS A 198 -2.06 3.93 18.27
CA LYS A 198 -3.34 3.78 18.99
C LYS A 198 -3.53 4.83 20.08
N LYS A 199 -2.47 5.24 20.78
CA LYS A 199 -2.53 6.37 21.74
C LYS A 199 -2.93 7.68 21.06
N GLN A 200 -2.68 7.80 19.75
CA GLN A 200 -3.10 8.95 18.95
C GLN A 200 -4.52 8.78 18.38
N GLY A 201 -5.22 7.68 18.68
CA GLY A 201 -6.55 7.38 18.15
C GLY A 201 -6.54 6.74 16.76
N LEU A 202 -5.40 6.25 16.29
CA LEU A 202 -5.27 5.62 14.98
C LEU A 202 -5.11 4.10 15.12
N GLU A 203 -5.96 3.35 14.44
CA GLU A 203 -5.88 1.88 14.40
C GLU A 203 -5.57 1.41 12.97
N PHE A 204 -4.81 0.32 12.88
CA PHE A 204 -4.40 -0.25 11.61
C PHE A 204 -5.29 -1.41 11.19
N TRP A 205 -5.61 -1.46 9.90
CA TRP A 205 -6.27 -2.61 9.29
C TRP A 205 -5.26 -3.75 9.05
N GLY A 206 -4.04 -3.41 8.64
CA GLY A 206 -2.99 -4.39 8.38
C GLY A 206 -1.59 -3.89 8.71
N ILE A 207 -0.68 -4.84 8.91
CA ILE A 207 0.75 -4.63 9.05
C ILE A 207 1.49 -5.66 8.21
N SER A 208 2.57 -5.26 7.57
CA SER A 208 3.33 -6.14 6.71
C SER A 208 4.61 -6.69 7.36
N THR A 209 5.21 -7.69 6.72
CA THR A 209 6.49 -8.28 7.14
C THR A 209 7.71 -7.39 6.87
N GLY A 210 7.52 -6.21 6.26
CA GLY A 210 8.57 -5.25 5.91
C GLY A 210 8.70 -5.03 4.40
N ASN A 211 9.08 -3.81 4.01
CA ASN A 211 9.14 -3.33 2.63
C ASN A 211 10.28 -3.99 1.84
N GLU A 212 9.95 -4.49 0.65
CA GLU A 212 10.86 -4.98 -0.39
C GLU A 212 12.10 -5.72 0.15
N PRO A 213 11.93 -6.90 0.78
CA PRO A 213 13.06 -7.65 1.33
C PRO A 213 14.18 -7.92 0.32
N ILE A 214 13.89 -7.96 -0.98
CA ILE A 214 14.91 -8.13 -2.01
C ILE A 214 15.93 -7.00 -2.03
N ASN A 215 15.57 -5.76 -1.66
CA ASN A 215 16.47 -4.61 -1.69
C ASN A 215 17.58 -4.72 -0.64
N GLY A 216 17.34 -5.40 0.48
CA GLY A 216 18.40 -5.68 1.45
C GLY A 216 19.29 -6.87 1.09
N ILE A 217 18.96 -7.61 0.02
CA ILE A 217 19.77 -8.70 -0.55
C ILE A 217 20.53 -8.22 -1.79
N ILE A 218 19.87 -7.43 -2.64
CA ILE A 218 20.41 -6.87 -3.88
C ILE A 218 20.26 -5.34 -3.81
N PRO A 219 21.12 -4.65 -3.05
CA PRO A 219 20.99 -3.21 -2.84
C PRO A 219 21.49 -2.43 -4.07
N VAL A 220 20.61 -2.28 -5.06
CA VAL A 220 20.89 -1.46 -6.25
C VAL A 220 20.87 0.03 -5.91
N ASN A 221 20.01 0.42 -4.96
CA ASN A 221 19.84 1.79 -4.49
C ASN A 221 20.15 1.89 -2.99
N ARG A 222 20.58 3.07 -2.53
CA ARG A 222 20.89 3.32 -1.11
C ARG A 222 19.76 4.07 -0.42
N PHE A 223 18.84 3.31 0.16
CA PHE A 223 17.78 3.80 1.04
C PHE A 223 17.48 2.77 2.13
N ASN A 224 16.64 3.14 3.10
CA ASN A 224 16.21 2.29 4.22
C ASN A 224 15.78 0.91 3.69
N SER A 225 16.50 -0.15 4.06
CA SER A 225 16.23 -1.49 3.51
C SER A 225 16.71 -2.56 4.48
N MET A 226 15.94 -3.64 4.60
CA MET A 226 16.34 -4.80 5.38
C MET A 226 16.06 -6.09 4.63
N GLY A 227 17.10 -6.89 4.46
CA GLY A 227 17.04 -8.15 3.75
C GLY A 227 16.36 -9.21 4.57
N TRP A 228 15.56 -10.03 3.88
CA TRP A 228 15.14 -11.33 4.36
C TRP A 228 15.43 -12.38 3.30
N THR A 229 15.73 -13.61 3.70
CA THR A 229 15.48 -14.76 2.82
C THR A 229 14.08 -15.28 3.14
N PRO A 230 13.38 -15.99 2.24
CA PRO A 230 12.06 -16.51 2.58
C PRO A 230 12.14 -17.51 3.75
N TRP A 231 13.26 -18.23 3.92
CA TRP A 231 13.45 -19.12 5.08
C TRP A 231 13.62 -18.37 6.39
N SER A 232 14.43 -17.30 6.42
CA SER A 232 14.61 -16.50 7.64
C SER A 232 13.35 -15.71 7.97
N GLN A 233 12.62 -15.21 6.97
CA GLN A 233 11.34 -14.53 7.19
C GLN A 233 10.29 -15.50 7.74
N ARG A 234 10.21 -16.73 7.18
CA ARG A 234 9.34 -17.79 7.71
C ARG A 234 9.66 -18.09 9.18
N GLN A 235 10.94 -18.25 9.51
CA GLN A 235 11.37 -18.51 10.88
C GLN A 235 10.94 -17.39 11.83
N TRP A 236 11.18 -16.14 11.44
CA TRP A 236 10.81 -14.97 12.23
C TRP A 236 9.29 -14.84 12.41
N ILE A 237 8.50 -15.07 11.36
CA ILE A 237 7.03 -15.08 11.46
C ILE A 237 6.57 -16.19 12.42
N LYS A 238 7.12 -17.39 12.29
CA LYS A 238 6.73 -18.56 13.10
C LYS A 238 6.97 -18.34 14.59
N ASP A 239 8.19 -17.93 14.92
CA ASP A 239 8.67 -17.96 16.30
C ASP A 239 8.49 -16.64 17.04
N ASN A 240 8.36 -15.52 16.31
CA ASN A 240 8.34 -14.18 16.88
C ASN A 240 7.12 -13.38 16.44
N PHE A 241 7.05 -12.98 15.17
CA PHE A 241 6.06 -11.97 14.76
C PHE A 241 4.61 -12.46 14.83
N GLY A 242 4.34 -13.65 14.31
CA GLY A 242 3.01 -14.27 14.39
C GLY A 242 2.52 -14.46 15.84
N PRO A 243 3.31 -15.09 16.73
CA PRO A 243 2.99 -15.21 18.14
C PRO A 243 2.83 -13.86 18.87
N THR A 244 3.70 -12.87 18.60
CA THR A 244 3.62 -11.54 19.21
C THR A 244 2.33 -10.83 18.79
N LEU A 245 1.97 -10.86 17.50
CA LEU A 245 0.70 -10.30 17.02
C LEU A 245 -0.52 -11.02 17.61
N LYS A 246 -0.55 -12.36 17.63
CA LYS A 246 -1.68 -13.12 18.22
C LYS A 246 -1.86 -12.87 19.72
N LYS A 247 -0.77 -12.63 20.46
CA LYS A 247 -0.81 -12.30 21.90
C LYS A 247 -1.16 -10.84 22.16
N SER A 248 -0.99 -9.97 21.18
CA SER A 248 -1.39 -8.57 21.27
C SER A 248 -2.91 -8.44 21.35
N HIS A 249 -3.38 -7.25 21.69
CA HIS A 249 -4.81 -6.94 21.76
C HIS A 249 -5.37 -6.45 20.40
N TYR A 250 -4.58 -6.57 19.33
CA TYR A 250 -4.93 -6.09 18.00
C TYR A 250 -5.53 -7.19 17.12
N THR A 251 -6.52 -6.81 16.32
CA THR A 251 -7.05 -7.65 15.23
C THR A 251 -6.55 -7.12 13.88
N VAL A 252 -5.23 -6.94 13.76
CA VAL A 252 -4.60 -6.48 12.52
C VAL A 252 -4.34 -7.64 11.57
N LYS A 253 -4.45 -7.38 10.26
CA LYS A 253 -4.11 -8.34 9.20
C LYS A 253 -2.59 -8.41 9.00
N LEU A 254 -2.02 -9.61 8.96
CA LEU A 254 -0.60 -9.79 8.64
C LEU A 254 -0.43 -10.00 7.13
N LEU A 255 0.29 -9.09 6.49
CA LEU A 255 0.61 -9.14 5.06
C LEU A 255 2.04 -9.64 4.84
N ALA A 256 2.20 -10.66 4.01
CA ALA A 256 3.51 -11.19 3.63
C ALA A 256 3.98 -10.61 2.29
N LEU A 257 5.29 -10.77 2.01
CA LEU A 257 6.01 -10.32 0.82
C LEU A 257 6.33 -8.82 0.79
N GLU A 258 5.36 -7.93 0.49
CA GLU A 258 5.58 -6.48 0.21
C GLU A 258 6.70 -6.25 -0.81
N ASP A 259 6.63 -6.95 -1.93
CA ASP A 259 7.69 -6.92 -2.93
C ASP A 259 7.12 -7.22 -4.33
N GLN A 260 7.99 -7.21 -5.33
CA GLN A 260 7.64 -7.36 -6.73
C GLN A 260 6.97 -8.71 -7.01
N ARG A 261 6.00 -8.73 -7.94
CA ARG A 261 5.32 -9.96 -8.33
C ARG A 261 6.23 -11.07 -8.84
N PHE A 262 7.43 -10.77 -9.32
CA PHE A 262 8.35 -11.81 -9.82
C PHE A 262 8.85 -12.76 -8.72
N MET A 263 8.69 -12.36 -7.45
CA MET A 263 8.97 -13.20 -6.29
C MET A 263 7.89 -14.29 -6.11
N LEU A 264 6.74 -14.14 -6.77
CA LEU A 264 5.64 -15.08 -6.73
C LEU A 264 5.78 -16.21 -7.76
N PRO A 265 5.21 -17.40 -7.49
CA PRO A 265 4.65 -17.83 -6.19
C PRO A 265 5.73 -18.33 -5.22
N TRP A 266 7.01 -18.36 -5.64
CA TRP A 266 8.08 -19.06 -4.93
C TRP A 266 8.26 -18.62 -3.48
N TRP A 267 8.32 -17.31 -3.23
CA TRP A 267 8.52 -16.79 -1.89
C TRP A 267 7.41 -17.22 -0.94
N ILE A 268 6.16 -17.07 -1.39
CA ILE A 268 4.97 -17.43 -0.63
C ILE A 268 4.88 -18.95 -0.40
N ASN A 269 5.21 -19.76 -1.41
CA ASN A 269 5.28 -21.22 -1.26
C ASN A 269 6.29 -21.61 -0.16
N VAL A 270 7.44 -20.93 -0.08
CA VAL A 270 8.42 -21.19 0.98
C VAL A 270 7.85 -20.80 2.34
N LEU A 271 7.26 -19.61 2.49
CA LEU A 271 6.65 -19.18 3.75
C LEU A 271 5.56 -20.17 4.22
N MET A 272 4.60 -20.46 3.35
CA MET A 272 3.40 -21.26 3.67
C MET A 272 3.65 -22.77 3.65
N SER A 273 4.86 -23.23 3.34
CA SER A 273 5.23 -24.63 3.57
C SER A 273 5.25 -25.02 5.06
N ASP A 274 5.26 -24.03 5.96
CA ASP A 274 4.95 -24.22 7.38
C ASP A 274 3.51 -23.79 7.68
N LYS A 275 2.67 -24.73 8.10
CA LYS A 275 1.24 -24.49 8.36
C LYS A 275 0.99 -23.48 9.47
N GLN A 276 1.87 -23.38 10.46
CA GLN A 276 1.73 -22.39 11.51
C GLN A 276 1.93 -20.98 10.96
N VAL A 277 2.86 -20.81 10.02
CA VAL A 277 3.10 -19.53 9.33
C VAL A 277 1.95 -19.18 8.40
N GLU A 278 1.41 -20.16 7.67
CA GLU A 278 0.22 -19.98 6.84
C GLU A 278 -0.99 -19.50 7.65
N GLU A 279 -1.18 -19.98 8.89
CA GLU A 279 -2.26 -19.51 9.78
C GLU A 279 -2.07 -18.06 10.26
N TYR A 280 -0.84 -17.56 10.34
CA TYR A 280 -0.58 -16.17 10.75
C TYR A 280 -0.81 -15.18 9.61
N ILE A 281 -0.53 -15.57 8.36
CA ILE A 281 -0.60 -14.68 7.20
C ILE A 281 -2.05 -14.58 6.72
N ASP A 282 -2.61 -13.38 6.68
CA ASP A 282 -3.95 -13.14 6.14
C ASP A 282 -3.94 -12.86 4.63
N GLY A 283 -2.90 -12.19 4.14
CA GLY A 283 -2.81 -11.76 2.75
C GLY A 283 -1.38 -11.57 2.24
N ILE A 284 -1.29 -11.35 0.94
CA ILE A 284 -0.03 -11.24 0.19
C ILE A 284 0.03 -9.85 -0.42
N ALA A 285 1.05 -9.07 -0.07
CA ALA A 285 1.28 -7.73 -0.59
C ALA A 285 2.23 -7.78 -1.79
N VAL A 286 1.87 -7.08 -2.88
CA VAL A 286 2.63 -7.05 -4.15
C VAL A 286 2.84 -5.64 -4.67
N HIS A 287 4.00 -5.41 -5.30
CA HIS A 287 4.38 -4.17 -5.97
C HIS A 287 4.50 -4.37 -7.48
N TRP A 288 4.39 -3.29 -8.27
CA TRP A 288 4.21 -3.35 -9.74
C TRP A 288 5.45 -3.04 -10.59
N TYR A 289 6.58 -2.66 -10.00
CA TYR A 289 7.62 -1.90 -10.72
C TYR A 289 8.23 -2.66 -11.89
N TRP A 290 8.14 -3.99 -11.88
CA TRP A 290 8.70 -4.86 -12.91
C TRP A 290 7.65 -5.60 -13.74
N ASP A 291 6.38 -5.20 -13.66
CA ASP A 291 5.26 -5.93 -14.26
C ASP A 291 5.34 -6.01 -15.80
N SER A 292 6.00 -5.05 -16.44
CA SER A 292 6.29 -5.10 -17.88
C SER A 292 7.18 -6.29 -18.29
N LEU A 293 7.96 -6.85 -17.37
CA LEU A 293 8.84 -8.01 -17.59
C LEU A 293 8.25 -9.32 -17.07
N PHE A 294 7.27 -9.25 -16.15
CA PHE A 294 6.78 -10.41 -15.42
C PHE A 294 5.26 -10.55 -15.52
N PRO A 295 4.77 -11.69 -16.06
CA PRO A 295 3.37 -11.80 -16.45
C PRO A 295 2.43 -11.87 -15.24
N PRO A 296 1.19 -11.36 -15.39
CA PRO A 296 0.14 -11.44 -14.38
C PRO A 296 -0.17 -12.85 -13.88
N SER A 297 0.07 -13.88 -14.69
CA SER A 297 -0.17 -15.29 -14.33
C SER A 297 0.56 -15.76 -13.05
N LEU A 298 1.55 -15.01 -12.54
CA LEU A 298 2.18 -15.28 -11.25
C LEU A 298 1.21 -15.04 -10.08
N LEU A 299 0.30 -14.05 -10.22
CA LEU A 299 -0.78 -13.79 -9.27
C LEU A 299 -1.77 -14.95 -9.28
N ASP A 300 -2.23 -15.38 -10.45
CA ASP A 300 -3.13 -16.53 -10.59
C ASP A 300 -2.55 -17.79 -9.95
N ARG A 301 -1.27 -18.10 -10.21
CA ARG A 301 -0.62 -19.27 -9.62
C ARG A 301 -0.56 -19.17 -8.09
N THR A 302 -0.35 -17.97 -7.57
CA THR A 302 -0.31 -17.73 -6.13
C THR A 302 -1.68 -17.90 -5.50
N HIS A 303 -2.71 -17.29 -6.10
CA HIS A 303 -4.10 -17.45 -5.66
C HIS A 303 -4.53 -18.92 -5.72
N ASN A 304 -4.23 -19.64 -6.81
CA ASN A 304 -4.56 -21.06 -6.92
C ASN A 304 -3.85 -21.94 -5.88
N ASN A 305 -2.63 -21.59 -5.47
CA ASN A 305 -1.93 -22.30 -4.40
C ASN A 305 -2.53 -22.01 -3.03
N PHE A 306 -3.06 -20.80 -2.81
CA PHE A 306 -3.54 -20.30 -1.52
C PHE A 306 -4.84 -19.48 -1.67
N PRO A 307 -5.97 -20.11 -2.05
CA PRO A 307 -7.19 -19.39 -2.42
C PRO A 307 -7.85 -18.64 -1.26
N ASP A 308 -7.56 -19.06 -0.02
CA ASP A 308 -8.07 -18.41 1.20
C ASP A 308 -7.27 -17.15 1.59
N LYS A 309 -6.19 -16.83 0.87
CA LYS A 309 -5.33 -15.66 1.11
C LYS A 309 -5.63 -14.60 0.06
N PHE A 310 -5.99 -13.39 0.51
CA PHE A 310 -6.20 -12.29 -0.43
C PHE A 310 -4.86 -11.74 -0.92
N ILE A 311 -4.86 -11.16 -2.13
CA ILE A 311 -3.70 -10.45 -2.67
C ILE A 311 -4.02 -8.95 -2.71
N LEU A 312 -3.10 -8.12 -2.24
CA LEU A 312 -3.23 -6.67 -2.13
C LEU A 312 -2.09 -5.99 -2.88
N ALA A 313 -2.40 -5.09 -3.82
CA ALA A 313 -1.39 -4.22 -4.41
C ALA A 313 -1.14 -3.06 -3.44
N THR A 314 0.02 -3.05 -2.77
CA THR A 314 0.32 -2.15 -1.66
C THR A 314 1.19 -0.95 -2.06
N GLU A 315 1.78 -0.98 -3.25
CA GLU A 315 2.61 0.10 -3.75
C GLU A 315 2.73 0.06 -5.28
N ALA A 316 2.53 1.23 -5.89
CA ALA A 316 2.68 1.47 -7.30
C ALA A 316 3.07 2.93 -7.55
N CYS A 317 4.22 3.16 -8.21
CA CYS A 317 4.65 4.48 -8.67
C CYS A 317 5.28 4.45 -10.08
N VAL A 318 5.33 5.62 -10.74
CA VAL A 318 5.94 5.81 -12.08
C VAL A 318 7.08 6.83 -11.99
N GLY A 319 8.07 6.74 -12.88
CA GLY A 319 9.29 7.54 -12.76
C GLY A 319 10.34 6.91 -11.86
N ASP A 320 10.12 5.69 -11.39
CA ASP A 320 11.00 4.92 -10.51
C ASP A 320 12.30 4.50 -11.22
N LYS A 321 12.26 4.34 -12.55
CA LYS A 321 13.40 3.76 -13.28
C LYS A 321 14.61 4.70 -13.36
N PRO A 322 15.86 4.17 -13.24
CA PRO A 322 17.07 4.98 -13.37
C PRO A 322 17.20 5.72 -14.71
N TRP A 323 16.63 5.17 -15.79
CA TRP A 323 16.64 5.77 -17.12
C TRP A 323 15.49 6.78 -17.37
N GLU A 324 14.53 6.89 -16.44
CA GLU A 324 13.53 7.96 -16.47
C GLU A 324 14.09 9.21 -15.80
N PHE A 325 14.73 10.08 -16.59
CA PHE A 325 15.33 11.32 -16.08
C PHE A 325 14.28 12.31 -15.54
N ASP A 326 13.14 12.44 -16.24
CA ASP A 326 12.01 13.23 -15.75
C ASP A 326 11.16 12.40 -14.77
N LYS A 327 11.45 12.57 -13.48
CA LYS A 327 10.69 11.94 -12.39
C LYS A 327 9.25 12.40 -12.35
N VAL A 328 9.01 13.68 -12.61
CA VAL A 328 7.65 14.27 -12.72
C VAL A 328 7.40 14.74 -14.14
N LYS A 329 6.34 14.21 -14.78
CA LYS A 329 5.89 14.62 -16.11
C LYS A 329 4.45 15.16 -16.03
N LEU A 330 4.32 16.46 -15.82
CA LEU A 330 3.02 17.12 -15.67
C LEU A 330 2.14 16.88 -16.91
N GLY A 331 0.92 16.37 -16.69
CA GLY A 331 -0.03 16.10 -17.77
C GLY A 331 0.27 14.86 -18.63
N SER A 332 1.16 13.96 -18.18
CA SER A 332 1.46 12.71 -18.90
C SER A 332 0.25 11.78 -18.95
N TRP A 333 -0.44 11.76 -20.09
CA TRP A 333 -1.56 10.83 -20.34
C TRP A 333 -1.12 9.36 -20.29
N SER A 334 0.05 9.05 -20.84
CA SER A 334 0.60 7.68 -20.86
C SER A 334 0.85 7.12 -19.46
N ARG A 335 1.29 7.95 -18.50
CA ARG A 335 1.43 7.51 -17.11
C ARG A 335 0.07 7.21 -16.49
N GLY A 336 -0.96 8.00 -16.81
CA GLY A 336 -2.34 7.70 -16.41
C GLY A 336 -2.86 6.39 -17.01
N GLU A 337 -2.55 6.10 -18.28
CA GLU A 337 -2.87 4.82 -18.92
C GLU A 337 -2.22 3.63 -18.21
N TRP A 338 -0.96 3.74 -17.80
CA TRP A 338 -0.29 2.66 -17.05
C TRP A 338 -0.99 2.34 -15.72
N TYR A 339 -1.40 3.34 -14.94
CA TYR A 339 -2.20 3.10 -13.72
C TYR A 339 -3.54 2.42 -14.04
N MET A 340 -4.24 2.85 -15.10
CA MET A 340 -5.52 2.25 -15.48
C MET A 340 -5.35 0.79 -15.93
N GLU A 341 -4.34 0.51 -16.75
CA GLU A 341 -4.04 -0.84 -17.25
C GLU A 341 -3.68 -1.79 -16.11
N ASP A 342 -2.85 -1.33 -15.17
CA ASP A 342 -2.49 -2.15 -14.01
C ASP A 342 -3.68 -2.39 -13.09
N ILE A 343 -4.45 -1.36 -12.73
CA ILE A 343 -5.65 -1.52 -11.89
C ILE A 343 -6.62 -2.52 -12.53
N LEU A 344 -6.86 -2.43 -13.84
CA LEU A 344 -7.73 -3.37 -14.55
C LEU A 344 -7.13 -4.79 -14.56
N GLN A 345 -5.82 -4.92 -14.75
CA GLN A 345 -5.13 -6.20 -14.74
C GLN A 345 -5.21 -6.85 -13.35
N VAL A 346 -4.95 -6.12 -12.27
CA VAL A 346 -4.95 -6.68 -10.92
C VAL A 346 -6.36 -7.05 -10.47
N LEU A 347 -7.37 -6.25 -10.82
CA LEU A 347 -8.78 -6.55 -10.49
C LEU A 347 -9.29 -7.79 -11.24
N TYR A 348 -8.74 -8.07 -12.43
CA TYR A 348 -9.05 -9.30 -13.15
C TYR A 348 -8.47 -10.56 -12.47
N LEU A 349 -7.48 -10.41 -11.58
CA LEU A 349 -6.67 -11.50 -11.01
C LEU A 349 -6.86 -11.62 -9.49
N ASP A 350 -8.09 -11.38 -9.02
CA ASP A 350 -8.49 -11.54 -7.62
C ASP A 350 -7.74 -10.65 -6.60
N ILE A 351 -7.12 -9.54 -7.05
CA ILE A 351 -6.57 -8.54 -6.13
C ILE A 351 -7.69 -7.70 -5.52
N VAL A 352 -7.57 -7.46 -4.21
CA VAL A 352 -8.66 -6.94 -3.39
C VAL A 352 -8.54 -5.45 -3.06
N ALA A 353 -7.41 -4.80 -3.32
CA ALA A 353 -7.24 -3.34 -3.23
C ALA A 353 -5.94 -2.89 -3.93
N HIS A 354 -5.83 -1.59 -4.20
CA HIS A 354 -4.67 -1.00 -4.88
C HIS A 354 -4.27 0.34 -4.24
N ILE A 355 -3.02 0.44 -3.79
CA ILE A 355 -2.46 1.61 -3.10
C ILE A 355 -1.35 2.22 -3.97
N LEU A 356 -1.49 3.52 -4.25
CA LEU A 356 -0.52 4.31 -5.01
C LEU A 356 0.51 4.92 -4.04
N THR A 357 1.77 5.05 -4.47
CA THR A 357 2.85 5.62 -3.64
C THR A 357 3.43 6.88 -4.25
#